data_AF-A0A7L1VFT0-F1
#
_entry.id   AF-A0A7L1VFT0-F1
#
_cell.length_a   1.000
_cell.length_b   1.000
_cell.length_c   1.000
_cell.angle_alpha   90.00
_cell.angle_beta   90.00
_cell.angle_gamma   90.00
#
_symmetry.space_group_name_H-M   'P 1'
#
loop_
_entity.id
_entity.type
_entity.pdbx_description
1 polymer ?
#
loop_
_entity_poly.entity_id
_entity_poly.type
_entity_poly.pdbx_seq_one_letter_code
_entity_poly.pdbx_strand_id
1 'polypeptide(L)'
;KGIDREFYLLFSIFDENDSWYLNKNIEEFTGDPSKVDENDADFMESNKMHAVNGYLYGNLPGLSMCKNDKVSWHLIGLGSHYDMHGVHFQGNTIDLRGTTRDGLALFPHLSGTALMQPDRVGTFKVVCRTFDHFVGGMKHLYEVSSCRNTSRAQQQGGAMRLYYIAAEEVEWDYASNKSSASKIYNISSFEERCQWFYTLFMQLLSAKILSKLKNSYLNLNKEYPNECYNGNSRIHLSFRTWPLLHAEVGDSVLIVFKNKASRPYSISAHGIEE
;
A
#
# COMPACT_ATOMS: atom_id res chain seq x y z
N LYS A 1 7.29 30.10 -7.78
CA LYS A 1 7.61 30.41 -9.20
C LYS A 1 8.10 29.14 -9.86
N GLY A 2 7.52 28.73 -10.99
CA GLY A 2 7.90 27.49 -11.70
C GLY A 2 7.14 26.23 -11.26
N ILE A 3 6.06 26.38 -10.51
CA ILE A 3 5.07 25.35 -10.18
C ILE A 3 3.76 25.80 -10.84
N ASP A 4 3.09 24.89 -11.53
CA ASP A 4 1.83 25.15 -12.23
C ASP A 4 0.63 24.94 -11.31
N ARG A 5 0.70 23.94 -10.41
CA ARG A 5 -0.36 23.60 -9.44
C ARG A 5 0.21 23.24 -8.07
N GLU A 6 -0.51 23.65 -7.03
CA GLU A 6 -0.19 23.33 -5.64
C GLU A 6 -1.40 22.69 -4.98
N PHE A 7 -1.17 21.60 -4.27
CA PHE A 7 -2.21 20.89 -3.51
C PHE A 7 -1.77 20.73 -2.06
N TYR A 8 -2.73 20.87 -1.15
CA TYR A 8 -2.54 20.69 0.27
C TYR A 8 -3.43 19.55 0.74
N LEU A 9 -2.82 18.50 1.27
CA LEU A 9 -3.52 17.32 1.80
C LEU A 9 -3.14 17.09 3.25
N LEU A 10 -4.14 17.13 4.12
CA LEU A 10 -4.07 16.76 5.51
C LEU A 10 -4.59 15.33 5.68
N PHE A 11 -3.71 14.42 6.06
CA PHE A 11 -4.02 13.04 6.42
C PHE A 11 -4.17 12.97 7.93
N SER A 12 -5.37 12.61 8.38
CA SER A 12 -5.66 12.48 9.81
C SER A 12 -6.85 11.55 10.02
N ILE A 13 -6.82 10.78 11.09
CA ILE A 13 -8.00 10.14 11.64
C ILE A 13 -8.70 11.19 12.51
N PHE A 14 -9.79 11.75 12.01
CA PHE A 14 -10.61 12.68 12.76
C PHE A 14 -11.44 11.87 13.76
N ASP A 15 -10.95 11.83 15.00
CA ASP A 15 -11.64 11.17 16.10
C ASP A 15 -12.70 12.12 16.68
N GLU A 16 -13.96 11.93 16.29
CA GLU A 16 -15.07 12.75 16.78
C GLU A 16 -15.43 12.43 18.24
N ASN A 17 -14.90 11.34 18.83
CA ASN A 17 -15.12 11.05 20.25
C ASN A 17 -14.44 12.08 21.16
N ASP A 18 -13.30 12.64 20.72
CA ASP A 18 -12.59 13.71 21.44
C ASP A 18 -13.10 15.12 21.07
N SER A 19 -14.14 15.21 20.24
CA SER A 19 -14.72 16.46 19.78
C SER A 19 -15.55 17.12 20.86
N TRP A 20 -15.38 18.44 21.04
CA TRP A 20 -16.21 19.27 21.92
C TRP A 20 -17.71 19.22 21.59
N TYR A 21 -18.04 18.78 20.37
CA TYR A 21 -19.40 18.73 19.86
C TYR A 21 -20.02 17.33 19.89
N LEU A 22 -19.36 16.32 20.48
CA LEU A 22 -19.85 14.95 20.54
C LEU A 22 -21.30 14.87 21.03
N ASN A 23 -21.60 15.48 22.20
CA ASN A 23 -22.94 15.43 22.78
C ASN A 23 -24.01 16.04 21.85
N LYS A 24 -23.67 17.12 21.14
CA LYS A 24 -24.59 17.73 20.16
C LYS A 24 -24.83 16.83 18.97
N ASN A 25 -23.77 16.19 18.47
CA ASN A 25 -23.86 15.25 17.36
C ASN A 25 -24.72 14.03 17.74
N ILE A 26 -24.59 13.54 18.98
CA ILE A 26 -25.43 12.45 19.48
C ILE A 26 -26.90 12.87 19.49
N GLU A 27 -27.22 14.03 20.07
CA GLU A 27 -28.60 14.53 20.15
C GLU A 27 -29.23 14.75 18.75
N GLU A 28 -28.46 15.23 17.78
CA GLU A 28 -28.96 15.59 16.46
C GLU A 28 -29.06 14.39 15.50
N PHE A 29 -28.13 13.44 15.55
CA PHE A 29 -27.98 12.40 14.51
C PHE A 29 -28.36 10.98 14.95
N THR A 30 -28.41 10.66 16.25
CA THR A 30 -28.61 9.25 16.70
C THR A 30 -30.07 8.85 16.83
N GLY A 31 -31.01 9.79 16.67
CA GLY A 31 -32.46 9.56 16.74
C GLY A 31 -32.98 9.24 18.15
N ASP A 32 -32.35 8.29 18.85
CA ASP A 32 -32.62 7.94 20.24
C ASP A 32 -31.31 7.98 21.07
N PRO A 33 -30.94 9.17 21.61
CA PRO A 33 -29.71 9.38 22.36
C PRO A 33 -29.55 8.48 23.59
N SER A 34 -30.65 7.96 24.14
CA SER A 34 -30.63 7.16 25.38
C SER A 34 -30.10 5.73 25.17
N LYS A 35 -29.92 5.29 23.92
CA LYS A 35 -29.39 3.97 23.57
C LYS A 35 -27.91 3.98 23.22
N VAL A 36 -27.29 5.15 23.17
CA VAL A 36 -25.89 5.30 22.81
C VAL A 36 -25.04 5.03 24.05
N ASP A 37 -24.15 4.05 23.95
CA ASP A 37 -23.08 3.85 24.92
C ASP A 37 -21.78 4.42 24.36
N GLU A 38 -21.30 5.50 24.97
CA GLU A 38 -20.06 6.17 24.55
C GLU A 38 -18.82 5.30 24.73
N ASN A 39 -18.88 4.27 25.58
CA ASN A 39 -17.76 3.35 25.83
C ASN A 39 -17.80 2.11 24.93
N ASP A 40 -18.84 1.97 24.10
CA ASP A 40 -18.93 0.87 23.16
C ASP A 40 -17.85 1.01 22.07
N ALA A 41 -17.13 -0.09 21.82
CA ALA A 41 -16.00 -0.06 20.90
C ALA A 41 -16.44 0.18 19.44
N ASP A 42 -17.61 -0.34 19.06
CA ASP A 42 -18.13 -0.16 17.70
C ASP A 42 -18.64 1.28 17.52
N PHE A 43 -19.24 1.88 18.55
CA PHE A 43 -19.59 3.30 18.56
C PHE A 43 -18.35 4.19 18.42
N MET A 44 -17.32 3.97 19.25
CA MET A 44 -16.08 4.73 19.17
C MET A 44 -15.44 4.62 17.78
N GLU A 45 -15.41 3.42 17.20
CA GLU A 45 -14.85 3.20 15.86
C GLU A 45 -15.68 3.88 14.77
N SER A 46 -17.01 3.91 14.92
CA SER A 46 -17.89 4.60 13.95
C SER A 46 -17.63 6.10 13.85
N ASN A 47 -17.12 6.71 14.94
CA ASN A 47 -16.78 8.13 15.03
C ASN A 47 -15.35 8.43 14.58
N LYS A 48 -14.53 7.42 14.24
CA LYS A 48 -13.18 7.62 13.71
C LYS A 48 -13.23 7.76 12.20
N MET A 49 -13.04 8.98 11.74
CA MET A 49 -13.15 9.32 10.33
C MET A 49 -11.75 9.37 9.70
N HIS A 50 -11.34 8.29 9.01
CA HIS A 50 -10.06 8.19 8.30
C HIS A 50 -10.03 9.05 7.02
N ALA A 51 -9.92 10.37 7.18
CA ALA A 51 -10.18 11.34 6.12
C ALA A 51 -8.92 12.01 5.55
N VAL A 52 -9.04 12.55 4.33
CA VAL A 52 -8.10 13.52 3.78
C VAL A 52 -8.81 14.86 3.59
N ASN A 53 -8.30 15.91 4.23
CA ASN A 53 -8.97 17.23 4.31
C ASN A 53 -10.43 17.16 4.83
N GLY A 54 -10.76 16.16 5.65
CA GLY A 54 -12.13 15.92 6.15
C GLY A 54 -13.05 15.19 5.17
N TYR A 55 -12.56 14.77 4.00
CA TYR A 55 -13.33 13.97 3.04
C TYR A 55 -12.98 12.49 3.16
N LEU A 56 -13.97 11.63 2.88
CA LEU A 56 -13.86 10.17 2.95
C LEU A 56 -14.25 9.52 1.62
N TYR A 57 -13.86 8.27 1.42
CA TYR A 57 -14.35 7.36 0.37
C TYR A 57 -14.34 7.92 -1.07
N GLY A 58 -13.37 8.77 -1.42
CA GLY A 58 -13.25 9.30 -2.77
C GLY A 58 -13.94 10.65 -3.00
N ASN A 59 -14.54 11.26 -1.98
CA ASN A 59 -15.37 12.46 -2.15
C ASN A 59 -14.61 13.79 -2.20
N LEU A 60 -13.28 13.79 -2.10
CA LEU A 60 -12.45 15.00 -2.09
C LEU A 60 -12.49 15.68 -3.48
N PRO A 61 -13.08 16.88 -3.61
CA PRO A 61 -13.15 17.58 -4.89
C PRO A 61 -11.87 18.39 -5.15
N GLY A 62 -11.67 18.80 -6.41
CA GLY A 62 -10.67 19.82 -6.77
C GLY A 62 -9.26 19.30 -7.04
N LEU A 63 -9.03 17.98 -7.02
CA LEU A 63 -7.76 17.37 -7.43
C LEU A 63 -7.71 17.18 -8.95
N SER A 64 -7.63 18.27 -9.70
CA SER A 64 -7.51 18.25 -11.16
C SER A 64 -6.25 18.97 -11.63
N MET A 65 -5.46 18.33 -12.49
CA MET A 65 -4.23 18.88 -13.07
C MET A 65 -4.13 18.54 -14.55
N CYS A 66 -3.18 19.16 -15.25
CA CYS A 66 -2.92 18.86 -16.64
C CYS A 66 -1.69 17.96 -16.78
N LYS A 67 -1.65 17.14 -17.83
CA LYS A 67 -0.45 16.38 -18.20
C LYS A 67 0.75 17.33 -18.36
N ASN A 68 1.90 16.91 -17.83
CA ASN A 68 3.18 17.62 -17.77
C ASN A 68 3.24 18.87 -16.87
N ASP A 69 2.17 19.20 -16.13
CA ASP A 69 2.23 20.27 -15.14
C ASP A 69 3.26 19.95 -14.05
N LYS A 70 3.97 20.97 -13.57
CA LYS A 70 4.77 20.84 -12.35
C LYS A 70 3.87 21.02 -11.15
N VAL A 71 3.64 19.93 -10.43
CA VAL A 71 2.72 19.89 -9.29
C VAL A 71 3.50 19.77 -8.00
N SER A 72 3.19 20.62 -7.03
CA SER A 72 3.71 20.51 -5.66
C SER A 72 2.63 20.02 -4.72
N TRP A 73 2.89 18.88 -4.09
CA TRP A 73 2.03 18.27 -3.09
C TRP A 73 2.57 18.57 -1.70
N HIS A 74 1.83 19.37 -0.93
CA HIS A 74 2.10 19.64 0.47
C HIS A 74 1.25 18.70 1.31
N LEU A 75 1.91 17.73 1.93
CA LEU A 75 1.28 16.65 2.68
C LEU A 75 1.56 16.84 4.17
N ILE A 76 0.52 16.73 4.98
CA ILE A 76 0.61 16.92 6.44
C ILE A 76 -0.04 15.71 7.11
N GLY A 77 0.67 15.10 8.05
CA GLY A 77 0.10 14.11 8.98
C GLY A 77 -0.24 14.79 10.30
N LEU A 78 -1.45 14.58 10.81
CA LEU A 78 -1.89 15.09 12.11
C LEU A 78 -2.68 13.99 12.84
N GLY A 79 -2.64 14.01 14.17
CA GLY A 79 -3.43 13.11 15.01
C GLY A 79 -2.60 12.43 16.09
N SER A 80 -2.89 11.16 16.35
CA SER A 80 -2.37 10.35 17.45
C SER A 80 -1.34 9.30 16.98
N HIS A 81 -0.94 8.37 17.84
CA HIS A 81 -0.04 7.27 17.45
C HIS A 81 -0.64 6.31 16.41
N TYR A 82 -1.95 6.34 16.18
CA TYR A 82 -2.58 5.59 15.09
C TYR A 82 -2.35 6.22 13.71
N ASP A 83 -1.97 7.50 13.65
CA ASP A 83 -1.77 8.27 12.41
C ASP A 83 -0.41 8.00 11.74
N MET A 84 -0.15 6.73 11.45
CA MET A 84 0.96 6.28 10.60
C MET A 84 0.46 6.12 9.18
N HIS A 85 0.64 7.15 8.36
CA HIS A 85 0.09 7.21 7.01
C HIS A 85 1.14 6.87 5.96
N GLY A 86 0.90 5.80 5.19
CA GLY A 86 1.68 5.49 4.00
C GLY A 86 1.01 6.06 2.75
N VAL A 87 1.17 7.36 2.49
CA VAL A 87 0.54 8.02 1.34
C VAL A 87 1.17 7.50 0.05
N HIS A 88 0.35 7.01 -0.86
CA HIS A 88 0.78 6.44 -2.14
C HIS A 88 -0.01 7.06 -3.29
N PHE A 89 0.71 7.47 -4.33
CA PHE A 89 0.13 7.96 -5.57
C PHE A 89 0.12 6.82 -6.59
N GLN A 90 -1.06 6.35 -6.93
CA GLN A 90 -1.20 5.30 -7.94
C GLN A 90 -0.92 5.87 -9.33
N GLY A 91 -0.08 5.17 -10.11
CA GLY A 91 0.20 5.46 -11.52
C GLY A 91 1.19 6.59 -11.79
N ASN A 92 1.55 7.40 -10.80
CA ASN A 92 2.53 8.48 -10.94
C ASN A 92 3.58 8.40 -9.83
N THR A 93 4.82 8.79 -10.15
CA THR A 93 5.89 8.90 -9.17
C THR A 93 6.05 10.32 -8.65
N ILE A 94 6.58 10.44 -7.44
CA ILE A 94 6.94 11.69 -6.78
C ILE A 94 8.45 11.81 -6.62
N ASP A 95 8.97 13.02 -6.75
CA ASP A 95 10.33 13.37 -6.33
C ASP A 95 10.28 13.99 -4.92
N LEU A 96 10.95 13.32 -3.99
CA LEU A 96 11.14 13.76 -2.62
C LEU A 96 12.61 14.09 -2.41
N ARG A 97 12.96 15.39 -2.46
CA ARG A 97 14.32 15.91 -2.21
C ARG A 97 15.40 15.25 -3.08
N GLY A 98 15.12 15.02 -4.36
CA GLY A 98 16.04 14.40 -5.32
C GLY A 98 16.01 12.87 -5.29
N THR A 99 15.02 12.26 -4.63
CA THR A 99 14.80 10.81 -4.66
C THR A 99 13.42 10.50 -5.22
N THR A 100 13.38 9.71 -6.28
CA THR A 100 12.12 9.22 -6.85
C THR A 100 11.52 8.18 -5.93
N ARG A 101 10.27 8.39 -5.55
CA ARG A 101 9.45 7.50 -4.73
C ARG A 101 8.05 7.46 -5.32
N ASP A 102 7.25 6.49 -4.90
CA ASP A 102 5.83 6.37 -5.25
C ASP A 102 4.92 6.72 -4.05
N GLY A 103 5.52 6.98 -2.90
CA GLY A 103 4.82 7.31 -1.67
C GLY A 103 5.69 7.98 -0.62
N LEU A 104 5.00 8.49 0.41
CA LEU A 104 5.57 9.19 1.54
C LEU A 104 4.95 8.66 2.83
N ALA A 105 5.79 8.37 3.82
CA ALA A 105 5.33 8.10 5.18
C ALA A 105 5.12 9.44 5.91
N LEU A 106 3.91 9.62 6.46
CA LEU A 106 3.56 10.74 7.33
C LEU A 106 3.23 10.22 8.72
N PHE A 107 3.63 10.99 9.71
CA PHE A 107 3.41 10.75 11.13
C PHE A 107 2.77 12.01 11.74
N PRO A 108 2.26 11.95 12.99
CA PRO A 108 1.70 13.13 13.64
C PRO A 108 2.66 14.32 13.61
N HIS A 109 2.14 15.49 13.23
CA HIS A 109 2.85 16.76 13.14
C HIS A 109 3.98 16.78 12.08
N LEU A 110 4.06 15.76 11.23
CA LEU A 110 5.02 15.73 10.13
C LEU A 110 4.41 16.37 8.89
N SER A 111 5.17 17.27 8.25
CA SER A 111 4.84 17.78 6.92
C SER A 111 5.94 17.43 5.92
N GLY A 112 5.52 17.13 4.69
CA GLY A 112 6.39 16.83 3.58
C GLY A 112 5.92 17.54 2.33
N THR A 113 6.85 18.02 1.51
CA THR A 113 6.54 18.55 0.18
C THR A 113 7.15 17.62 -0.85
N ALA A 114 6.31 17.13 -1.76
CA ALA A 114 6.69 16.23 -2.84
C ALA A 114 6.40 16.90 -4.18
N LEU A 115 7.33 16.79 -5.12
CA LEU A 115 7.15 17.29 -6.47
C LEU A 115 6.68 16.15 -7.36
N MET A 116 5.73 16.43 -8.25
CA MET A 116 5.21 15.46 -9.20
C MET A 116 5.09 16.12 -10.57
N GLN A 117 5.36 15.34 -11.61
CA GLN A 117 5.06 15.71 -12.98
C GLN A 117 4.28 14.56 -13.64
N PRO A 118 2.96 14.68 -13.84
CA PRO A 118 2.15 13.59 -14.35
C PRO A 118 2.38 13.42 -15.85
N ASP A 119 2.62 12.18 -16.27
CA ASP A 119 2.95 11.79 -17.64
C ASP A 119 1.73 11.25 -18.42
N ARG A 120 0.71 10.76 -17.72
CA ARG A 120 -0.49 10.15 -18.31
C ARG A 120 -1.77 10.88 -17.95
N VAL A 121 -2.67 10.89 -18.94
CA VAL A 121 -4.03 11.41 -18.80
C VAL A 121 -4.90 10.29 -18.27
N GLY A 122 -5.73 10.58 -17.28
CA GLY A 122 -6.61 9.60 -16.64
C GLY A 122 -6.98 9.99 -15.22
N THR A 123 -7.80 9.15 -14.60
CA THR A 123 -8.15 9.26 -13.18
C THR A 123 -7.31 8.29 -12.39
N PHE A 124 -6.58 8.82 -11.42
CA PHE A 124 -5.68 8.08 -10.56
C PHE A 124 -6.13 8.20 -9.11
N LYS A 125 -5.51 7.41 -8.22
CA LYS A 125 -5.86 7.38 -6.80
C LYS A 125 -4.69 7.86 -5.95
N VAL A 126 -4.99 8.68 -4.95
CA VAL A 126 -4.11 8.95 -3.82
C VAL A 126 -4.70 8.22 -2.62
N VAL A 127 -3.94 7.29 -2.05
CA VAL A 127 -4.45 6.38 -1.00
C VAL A 127 -3.47 6.28 0.15
N CYS A 128 -3.97 6.06 1.35
CA CYS A 128 -3.16 5.55 2.43
C CYS A 128 -3.01 4.03 2.28
N ARG A 129 -1.80 3.50 2.34
CA ARG A 129 -1.49 2.06 2.24
C ARG A 129 -1.58 1.33 3.57
N THR A 130 -1.71 2.06 4.67
CA THR A 130 -2.05 1.47 5.97
C THR A 130 -3.43 0.83 5.83
N PHE A 131 -3.51 -0.49 6.01
CA PHE A 131 -4.68 -1.28 5.63
C PHE A 131 -5.97 -0.79 6.30
N ASP A 132 -5.89 -0.52 7.60
CA ASP A 132 -7.00 0.01 8.38
C ASP A 132 -7.53 1.33 7.80
N HIS A 133 -6.63 2.29 7.55
CA HIS A 133 -7.01 3.60 7.02
C HIS A 133 -7.58 3.50 5.59
N PHE A 134 -7.06 2.57 4.78
CA PHE A 134 -7.59 2.32 3.44
C PHE A 134 -9.03 1.81 3.46
N VAL A 135 -9.32 0.88 4.37
CA VAL A 135 -10.66 0.32 4.57
C VAL A 135 -11.60 1.39 5.13
N GLY A 136 -11.13 2.16 6.13
CA GLY A 136 -11.85 3.28 6.74
C GLY A 136 -12.14 4.47 5.81
N GLY A 137 -11.61 4.46 4.58
CA GLY A 137 -12.03 5.39 3.53
C GLY A 137 -10.99 6.44 3.15
N MET A 138 -9.74 6.32 3.63
CA MET A 138 -8.63 7.22 3.29
C MET A 138 -8.08 6.95 1.88
N LYS A 139 -8.92 7.22 0.89
CA LYS A 139 -8.67 7.02 -0.54
C LYS A 139 -9.40 8.10 -1.33
N HIS A 140 -8.67 8.78 -2.20
CA HIS A 140 -9.22 9.83 -3.06
C HIS A 140 -8.77 9.68 -4.49
N LEU A 141 -9.49 10.36 -5.38
CA LEU A 141 -9.24 10.38 -6.80
C LEU A 141 -8.60 11.72 -7.17
N TYR A 142 -7.64 11.68 -8.08
CA TYR A 142 -7.15 12.88 -8.76
C TYR A 142 -7.20 12.66 -10.27
N GLU A 143 -7.53 13.73 -10.99
CA GLU A 143 -7.72 13.69 -12.43
C GLU A 143 -6.59 14.43 -13.13
N VAL A 144 -5.99 13.76 -14.11
CA VAL A 144 -5.02 14.34 -15.03
C VAL A 144 -5.67 14.48 -16.39
N SER A 145 -5.87 15.71 -16.84
CA SER A 145 -6.51 16.07 -18.10
C SER A 145 -5.49 16.47 -19.18
N SER A 146 -5.89 16.38 -20.45
CA SER A 146 -5.05 16.80 -21.58
C SER A 146 -5.30 18.27 -21.92
N CYS A 147 -4.54 19.19 -21.32
CA CYS A 147 -4.75 20.63 -21.52
C CYS A 147 -3.85 21.24 -22.60
N ARG A 148 -2.71 20.61 -22.91
CA ARG A 148 -1.77 21.05 -23.94
C ARG A 148 -1.55 19.94 -24.96
N ASN A 149 -1.85 20.23 -26.22
CA ASN A 149 -1.53 19.36 -27.36
C ASN A 149 -0.03 19.40 -27.66
N THR A 150 0.78 18.82 -26.77
CA THR A 150 2.20 18.57 -27.03
C THR A 150 2.44 17.06 -26.99
N SER A 151 2.02 16.40 -28.07
CA SER A 151 2.36 15.00 -28.32
C SER A 151 3.82 14.91 -28.78
N ARG A 152 4.76 14.90 -27.82
CA ARG A 152 5.96 14.08 -27.98
C ARG A 152 5.70 12.80 -27.18
N ALA A 153 5.21 11.78 -27.87
CA ALA A 153 5.33 10.43 -27.37
C ALA A 153 6.83 10.13 -27.34
N GLN A 154 7.43 10.23 -26.16
CA GLN A 154 8.81 9.83 -25.95
C GLN A 154 8.78 8.30 -25.99
N GLN A 155 8.98 7.73 -27.18
CA GLN A 155 9.13 6.29 -27.32
C GLN A 155 10.41 5.90 -26.60
N GLN A 156 10.24 5.32 -25.41
CA GLN A 156 11.36 4.72 -24.69
C GLN A 156 11.73 3.45 -25.45
N GLY A 157 12.90 3.48 -26.10
CA GLY A 157 13.42 2.39 -26.92
C GLY A 157 14.17 1.35 -26.10
N GLY A 158 13.59 0.87 -25.00
CA GLY A 158 14.21 -0.19 -24.21
C GLY A 158 13.83 -1.60 -24.67
N ALA A 159 14.50 -2.59 -24.07
CA ALA A 159 14.27 -3.99 -24.39
C ALA A 159 12.97 -4.49 -23.75
N MET A 160 12.28 -5.39 -24.43
CA MET A 160 11.13 -6.07 -23.86
C MET A 160 11.59 -7.26 -23.01
N ARG A 161 11.27 -7.26 -21.72
CA ARG A 161 11.57 -8.35 -20.78
C ARG A 161 10.32 -9.14 -20.46
N LEU A 162 10.33 -10.43 -20.76
CA LEU A 162 9.20 -11.32 -20.56
C LEU A 162 9.39 -12.15 -19.28
N TYR A 163 8.40 -12.10 -18.39
CA TYR A 163 8.34 -12.86 -17.15
C TYR A 163 7.08 -13.70 -17.09
N TYR A 164 7.22 -14.96 -16.68
CA TYR A 164 6.08 -15.84 -16.40
C TYR A 164 5.95 -16.01 -14.90
N ILE A 165 4.82 -15.57 -14.35
CA ILE A 165 4.51 -15.60 -12.92
C ILE A 165 3.26 -16.45 -12.72
N ALA A 166 3.26 -17.37 -11.75
CA ALA A 166 2.06 -18.13 -11.41
C ALA A 166 1.76 -18.12 -9.91
N ALA A 167 0.53 -17.81 -9.51
CA ALA A 167 0.06 -17.87 -8.12
C ALA A 167 -0.41 -19.29 -7.77
N GLU A 168 0.18 -19.94 -6.77
CA GLU A 168 -0.19 -21.28 -6.29
C GLU A 168 -0.28 -21.30 -4.75
N GLU A 169 -1.27 -21.98 -4.17
CA GLU A 169 -1.42 -22.05 -2.71
C GLU A 169 -0.46 -23.10 -2.13
N VAL A 170 0.33 -22.71 -1.11
CA VAL A 170 1.32 -23.58 -0.46
C VAL A 170 1.23 -23.44 1.06
N GLU A 171 1.39 -24.56 1.77
CA GLU A 171 1.51 -24.58 3.23
C GLU A 171 2.90 -24.08 3.65
N TRP A 172 2.95 -23.10 4.55
CA TRP A 172 4.18 -22.45 4.95
C TRP A 172 4.39 -22.51 6.47
N ASP A 173 5.56 -23.02 6.87
CA ASP A 173 6.00 -23.02 8.27
C ASP A 173 6.89 -21.79 8.55
N TYR A 174 6.39 -20.90 9.41
CA TYR A 174 7.10 -19.69 9.83
C TYR A 174 8.31 -19.96 10.72
N ALA A 175 8.32 -21.08 11.44
CA ALA A 175 9.31 -21.39 12.47
C ALA A 175 9.82 -22.82 12.33
N SER A 176 10.48 -23.09 11.20
CA SER A 176 11.07 -24.39 10.91
C SER A 176 12.15 -24.80 11.92
N ASN A 177 12.86 -23.84 12.55
CA ASN A 177 13.85 -24.11 13.61
C ASN A 177 13.40 -23.63 14.99
N LYS A 178 12.58 -24.44 15.65
CA LYS A 178 12.05 -24.17 17.01
C LYS A 178 13.14 -24.14 18.10
N SER A 179 14.33 -24.68 17.81
CA SER A 179 15.43 -24.80 18.79
C SER A 179 16.28 -23.53 18.93
N SER A 180 16.17 -22.58 17.99
CA SER A 180 16.93 -21.33 18.01
C SER A 180 16.30 -20.27 18.92
N ALA A 181 14.96 -20.22 18.99
CA ALA A 181 14.25 -19.24 19.80
C ALA A 181 14.50 -19.45 21.32
N SER A 182 14.51 -20.70 21.78
CA SER A 182 14.76 -21.05 23.18
C SER A 182 16.20 -20.81 23.63
N LYS A 183 17.17 -20.79 22.71
CA LYS A 183 18.59 -20.50 23.03
C LYS A 183 18.90 -19.01 23.13
N ILE A 184 18.12 -18.14 22.50
CA ILE A 184 18.35 -16.68 22.49
C ILE A 184 17.87 -16.03 23.80
N TYR A 185 16.77 -16.52 24.37
CA TYR A 185 16.21 -16.00 25.62
C TYR A 185 16.45 -17.00 26.74
N ASN A 186 17.63 -16.96 27.35
CA ASN A 186 17.96 -17.73 28.55
C ASN A 186 17.20 -17.16 29.77
N ILE A 187 15.86 -17.13 29.71
CA ILE A 187 14.99 -16.40 30.63
C ILE A 187 13.77 -17.27 30.95
N SER A 188 13.69 -17.73 32.19
CA SER A 188 12.64 -18.55 32.83
C SER A 188 11.30 -17.81 33.07
N SER A 189 11.07 -16.65 32.44
CA SER A 189 9.84 -15.83 32.63
C SER A 189 9.06 -15.58 31.33
N PHE A 190 9.34 -16.37 30.29
CA PHE A 190 8.76 -16.24 28.95
C PHE A 190 7.52 -17.13 28.70
N GLU A 191 7.19 -18.01 29.64
CA GLU A 191 6.24 -19.13 29.45
C GLU A 191 4.77 -18.75 29.30
N GLU A 192 4.34 -17.53 29.62
CA GLU A 192 2.92 -17.16 29.47
C GLU A 192 2.68 -16.25 28.26
N ARG A 193 3.42 -15.15 28.12
CA ARG A 193 3.15 -14.12 27.10
C ARG A 193 3.54 -14.48 25.67
N CYS A 194 4.52 -15.36 25.49
CA CYS A 194 4.83 -15.83 24.14
C CYS A 194 4.24 -17.20 23.87
N GLN A 195 3.92 -18.00 24.89
CA GLN A 195 3.24 -19.27 24.69
C GLN A 195 1.83 -19.09 24.12
N TRP A 196 1.07 -18.06 24.55
CA TRP A 196 -0.23 -17.74 23.92
C TRP A 196 -0.07 -17.28 22.47
N PHE A 197 0.95 -16.46 22.19
CA PHE A 197 1.31 -16.10 20.83
C PHE A 197 1.66 -17.37 20.04
N TYR A 198 2.58 -18.23 20.51
CA TYR A 198 2.99 -19.45 19.82
C TYR A 198 1.85 -20.47 19.63
N THR A 199 0.99 -20.70 20.64
CA THR A 199 -0.12 -21.67 20.53
C THR A 199 -1.23 -21.16 19.64
N LEU A 200 -1.73 -19.93 19.87
CA LEU A 200 -2.80 -19.34 19.08
C LEU A 200 -2.33 -19.02 17.65
N PHE A 201 -1.13 -18.48 17.47
CA PHE A 201 -0.57 -18.14 16.16
C PHE A 201 -0.22 -19.39 15.35
N MET A 202 0.31 -20.46 15.94
CA MET A 202 0.57 -21.71 15.20
C MET A 202 -0.71 -22.51 14.91
N GLN A 203 -1.71 -22.51 15.82
CA GLN A 203 -3.02 -23.12 15.53
C GLN A 203 -3.77 -22.34 14.44
N LEU A 204 -3.76 -21.00 14.47
CA LEU A 204 -4.42 -20.17 13.46
C LEU A 204 -3.68 -20.13 12.11
N LEU A 205 -2.35 -20.24 12.07
CA LEU A 205 -1.59 -20.28 10.80
C LEU A 205 -1.43 -21.69 10.20
N SER A 206 -1.72 -22.74 10.96
CA SER A 206 -1.99 -24.06 10.38
C SER A 206 -3.25 -24.04 9.49
N ALA A 207 -4.09 -23.01 9.62
CA ALA A 207 -5.14 -22.68 8.66
C ALA A 207 -4.55 -21.88 7.46
N LYS A 208 -4.01 -22.64 6.52
CA LYS A 208 -4.19 -22.51 5.07
C LYS A 208 -4.50 -21.12 4.49
N ILE A 209 -3.50 -20.61 3.77
CA ILE A 209 -3.50 -20.12 2.37
C ILE A 209 -2.46 -18.99 2.29
N LEU A 210 -1.26 -19.30 1.79
CA LEU A 210 -0.38 -18.29 1.20
C LEU A 210 -0.14 -18.65 -0.26
N SER A 211 -0.35 -17.68 -1.15
CA SER A 211 -0.05 -17.81 -2.57
C SER A 211 1.45 -17.68 -2.80
N LYS A 212 2.14 -18.78 -3.10
CA LYS A 212 3.49 -18.78 -3.66
C LYS A 212 3.42 -18.31 -5.10
N LEU A 213 4.30 -17.41 -5.49
CA LEU A 213 4.42 -16.96 -6.87
C LEU A 213 5.69 -17.51 -7.49
N LYS A 214 5.54 -18.47 -8.41
CA LYS A 214 6.66 -19.14 -9.07
C LYS A 214 7.01 -18.41 -10.36
N ASN A 215 8.28 -18.00 -10.51
CA ASN A 215 8.82 -17.57 -11.80
C ASN A 215 9.36 -18.77 -12.57
N SER A 216 9.04 -18.84 -13.86
CA SER A 216 9.82 -19.61 -14.84
C SER A 216 10.35 -18.66 -15.89
N TYR A 217 11.67 -18.51 -16.00
CA TYR A 217 12.27 -17.89 -17.18
C TYR A 217 12.25 -18.93 -18.31
N LEU A 218 11.53 -18.66 -19.39
CA LEU A 218 11.68 -19.40 -20.64
C LEU A 218 12.72 -18.65 -21.47
N ASN A 219 13.94 -19.21 -21.55
CA ASN A 219 14.70 -19.03 -22.78
C ASN A 219 13.94 -19.80 -23.86
N LEU A 220 13.63 -19.11 -24.96
CA LEU A 220 12.95 -19.67 -26.12
C LEU A 220 13.56 -21.03 -26.48
N ASN A 221 12.70 -22.04 -26.49
CA ASN A 221 12.95 -23.47 -26.69
C ASN A 221 13.20 -24.29 -25.41
N LYS A 222 12.22 -25.18 -25.17
CA LYS A 222 12.13 -26.29 -24.23
C LYS A 222 11.29 -26.01 -23.00
N GLU A 223 10.49 -27.04 -22.71
CA GLU A 223 9.69 -27.34 -21.53
C GLU A 223 9.95 -26.43 -20.33
N TYR A 224 8.85 -25.99 -19.69
CA TYR A 224 8.83 -25.40 -18.35
C TYR A 224 10.03 -25.90 -17.53
N PRO A 225 11.09 -25.10 -17.34
CA PRO A 225 12.25 -25.59 -16.63
C PRO A 225 11.81 -25.87 -15.20
N ASN A 226 11.78 -27.15 -14.86
CA ASN A 226 11.81 -27.57 -13.47
C ASN A 226 13.03 -26.91 -12.85
N GLU A 227 12.78 -26.13 -11.79
CA GLU A 227 13.75 -25.78 -10.78
C GLU A 227 15.01 -25.06 -11.27
N CYS A 228 14.89 -23.76 -11.55
CA CYS A 228 16.04 -22.85 -11.41
C CYS A 228 16.25 -22.50 -9.92
N TYR A 229 16.58 -23.49 -9.10
CA TYR A 229 16.99 -23.33 -7.70
C TYR A 229 18.45 -23.76 -7.48
N ASN A 230 19.35 -23.56 -8.44
CA ASN A 230 20.78 -23.82 -8.24
C ASN A 230 21.57 -22.51 -8.26
N GLY A 231 21.60 -21.87 -7.09
CA GLY A 231 22.48 -20.76 -6.78
C GLY A 231 22.49 -20.54 -5.27
N ASN A 232 23.56 -20.97 -4.60
CA ASN A 232 23.75 -20.90 -3.14
C ASN A 232 23.58 -19.47 -2.55
N SER A 233 23.55 -18.43 -3.38
CA SER A 233 23.36 -17.04 -2.98
C SER A 233 21.89 -16.63 -2.77
N ARG A 234 20.91 -17.46 -3.16
CA ARG A 234 19.47 -17.13 -3.05
C ARG A 234 18.76 -17.77 -1.86
N ILE A 235 19.49 -18.43 -0.96
CA ILE A 235 18.91 -19.14 0.21
C ILE A 235 18.23 -18.17 1.20
N HIS A 236 18.66 -16.89 1.25
CA HIS A 236 18.00 -15.87 2.08
C HIS A 236 16.72 -15.29 1.43
N LEU A 237 16.48 -15.54 0.14
CA LEU A 237 15.21 -15.21 -0.52
C LEU A 237 14.17 -16.28 -0.16
N SER A 238 13.90 -16.43 1.14
CA SER A 238 12.81 -17.25 1.64
C SER A 238 11.46 -16.72 1.12
N PHE A 239 10.45 -17.60 1.17
CA PHE A 239 9.11 -17.54 0.57
C PHE A 239 8.35 -16.20 0.51
N ARG A 240 8.67 -15.22 1.36
CA ARG A 240 8.06 -13.88 1.32
C ARG A 240 8.64 -12.96 0.25
N THR A 241 9.81 -13.28 -0.27
CA THR A 241 10.43 -12.50 -1.34
C THR A 241 9.99 -13.06 -2.68
N TRP A 242 9.17 -12.27 -3.38
CA TRP A 242 8.92 -12.44 -4.79
C TRP A 242 10.23 -12.67 -5.55
N PRO A 243 10.22 -13.46 -6.63
CA PRO A 243 11.36 -13.52 -7.52
C PRO A 243 11.68 -12.11 -8.01
N LEU A 244 12.94 -11.70 -7.87
CA LEU A 244 13.37 -10.36 -8.19
C LEU A 244 13.15 -10.08 -9.68
N LEU A 245 12.28 -9.12 -9.98
CA LEU A 245 12.05 -8.59 -11.31
C LEU A 245 12.99 -7.41 -11.51
N HIS A 246 13.89 -7.51 -12.49
CA HIS A 246 14.82 -6.44 -12.82
C HIS A 246 14.45 -5.83 -14.16
N ALA A 247 14.50 -4.51 -14.24
CA ALA A 247 14.30 -3.72 -15.44
C ALA A 247 15.21 -2.50 -15.41
N GLU A 248 15.66 -2.05 -16.56
CA GLU A 248 16.37 -0.78 -16.71
C GLU A 248 15.39 0.32 -17.14
N VAL A 249 15.76 1.58 -16.92
CA VAL A 249 14.93 2.71 -17.34
C VAL A 249 14.81 2.69 -18.87
N GLY A 250 13.58 2.57 -19.36
CA GLY A 250 13.28 2.41 -20.78
C GLY A 250 12.77 1.03 -21.17
N ASP A 251 13.05 0.00 -20.38
CA ASP A 251 12.62 -1.36 -20.67
C ASP A 251 11.12 -1.53 -20.46
N SER A 252 10.50 -2.33 -21.33
CA SER A 252 9.09 -2.73 -21.19
C SER A 252 9.02 -4.13 -20.58
N VAL A 253 8.32 -4.28 -19.46
CA VAL A 253 8.20 -5.56 -18.75
C VAL A 253 6.85 -6.21 -19.04
N LEU A 254 6.84 -7.33 -19.76
CA LEU A 254 5.64 -8.11 -20.02
C LEU A 254 5.54 -9.26 -19.02
N ILE A 255 4.49 -9.24 -18.19
CA ILE A 255 4.24 -10.29 -17.19
C ILE A 255 3.06 -11.15 -17.66
N VAL A 256 3.33 -12.43 -17.90
CA VAL A 256 2.30 -13.44 -18.13
C VAL A 256 1.94 -14.07 -16.79
N PHE A 257 0.81 -13.64 -16.23
CA PHE A 257 0.31 -14.08 -14.94
C PHE A 257 -0.66 -15.27 -15.07
N LYS A 258 -0.40 -16.36 -14.34
CA LYS A 258 -1.30 -17.52 -14.25
C LYS A 258 -1.80 -17.71 -12.82
N ASN A 259 -3.09 -17.57 -12.60
CA ASN A 259 -3.70 -17.88 -11.32
C ASN A 259 -4.01 -19.39 -11.22
N LYS A 260 -3.39 -20.11 -10.27
CA LYS A 260 -3.72 -21.50 -9.93
C LYS A 260 -4.39 -21.62 -8.55
N ALA A 261 -4.68 -20.50 -7.89
CA ALA A 261 -5.27 -20.49 -6.56
C ALA A 261 -6.81 -20.52 -6.60
N SER A 262 -7.42 -20.66 -5.43
CA SER A 262 -8.88 -20.75 -5.27
C SER A 262 -9.62 -19.42 -5.45
N ARG A 263 -8.92 -18.29 -5.25
CA ARG A 263 -9.47 -16.93 -5.27
C ARG A 263 -8.94 -16.13 -6.47
N PRO A 264 -9.66 -15.08 -6.92
CA PRO A 264 -9.14 -14.18 -7.94
C PRO A 264 -7.96 -13.36 -7.38
N TYR A 265 -6.79 -13.51 -7.99
CA TYR A 265 -5.60 -12.72 -7.68
C TYR A 265 -5.18 -11.90 -8.89
N SER A 266 -4.59 -10.73 -8.62
CA SER A 266 -3.95 -9.86 -9.61
C SER A 266 -2.54 -9.50 -9.17
N ILE A 267 -1.78 -8.93 -10.09
CA ILE A 267 -0.45 -8.37 -9.83
C ILE A 267 -0.44 -6.91 -10.28
N SER A 268 0.11 -6.04 -9.44
CA SER A 268 0.39 -4.65 -9.76
C SER A 268 1.69 -4.26 -9.06
N ALA A 269 2.46 -3.39 -9.70
CA ALA A 269 3.76 -2.97 -9.21
C ALA A 269 3.78 -1.47 -8.94
N HIS A 270 4.64 -1.09 -8.00
CA HIS A 270 4.80 0.27 -7.54
C HIS A 270 5.84 1.01 -8.39
N GLY A 271 5.57 2.27 -8.71
CA GLY A 271 6.52 3.15 -9.42
C GLY A 271 6.77 2.78 -10.89
N ILE A 272 5.88 2.00 -11.51
CA ILE A 272 5.93 1.69 -12.94
C ILE A 272 4.75 2.33 -13.68
N GLU A 273 4.94 2.57 -14.97
CA GLU A 273 3.89 2.95 -15.89
C GLU A 273 3.16 1.69 -16.39
N GLU A 274 1.85 1.56 -16.14
CA GLU A 274 1.00 0.40 -16.54
C GLU A 274 0.38 0.50 -17.93
#